data_AF-A0A369QKM9-F1
#
_entry.id   AF-A0A369QKM9-F1
#
_cell.length_a   1.000
_cell.length_b   1.000
_cell.length_c   1.000
_cell.angle_alpha   90.00
_cell.angle_beta   90.00
_cell.angle_gamma   90.00
#
_symmetry.space_group_name_H-M   'P 1'
#
loop_
_entity.id
_entity.type
_entity.pdbx_description
1 polymer ?
#
loop_
_entity_poly.entity_id
_entity_poly.type
_entity_poly.pdbx_seq_one_letter_code
_entity_poly.pdbx_strand_id
1 'polypeptide(L)'
;MQKAEAVVAYMQSVGRCRTQLLLEYFGEISEEYCRVCDFCMARKKAKRQENHERLLWEQVMQHLTLKALHPKVLIGQFEPKFAPDLATLIRERLDKGYLHYDKEGKLHLLKN
;
A
#
# COMPACT_ATOMS: atom_id res chain seq x y z
N MET A 1 -10.31 40.95 -5.92
CA MET A 1 -10.19 39.82 -6.87
C MET A 1 -9.78 38.49 -6.22
N GLN A 2 -9.93 38.29 -4.90
CA GLN A 2 -9.37 37.10 -4.22
C GLN A 2 -10.25 35.83 -4.30
N LYS A 3 -11.55 35.94 -4.61
CA LYS A 3 -12.47 34.77 -4.58
C LYS A 3 -12.34 33.85 -5.79
N ALA A 4 -12.01 34.38 -6.97
CA ALA A 4 -11.92 33.58 -8.20
C ALA A 4 -10.68 32.67 -8.20
N GLU A 5 -9.54 33.15 -7.68
CA GLU A 5 -8.30 32.38 -7.56
C GLU A 5 -8.44 31.20 -6.58
N ALA A 6 -9.20 31.38 -5.50
CA ALA A 6 -9.50 30.32 -4.54
C ALA A 6 -10.35 29.18 -5.15
N VAL A 7 -11.27 29.49 -6.07
CA VAL A 7 -12.05 28.47 -6.80
C VAL A 7 -11.16 27.65 -7.73
N VAL A 8 -10.17 28.26 -8.36
CA VAL A 8 -9.18 27.55 -9.18
C VAL A 8 -8.32 26.63 -8.32
N ALA A 9 -7.86 27.10 -7.16
CA ALA A 9 -7.14 26.26 -6.19
C ALA A 9 -8.00 25.09 -5.68
N TYR A 10 -9.30 25.29 -5.47
CA TYR A 10 -10.26 24.26 -5.11
C TYR A 10 -10.41 23.18 -6.20
N MET A 11 -10.45 23.57 -7.48
CA MET A 11 -10.54 22.62 -8.60
C MET A 11 -9.23 21.87 -8.86
N GLN A 12 -8.09 22.44 -8.45
CA GLN A 12 -6.75 21.89 -8.69
C GLN A 12 -6.14 21.14 -7.51
N SER A 13 -6.84 21.01 -6.38
CA SER A 13 -6.28 20.42 -5.16
C SER A 13 -6.10 18.91 -5.25
N VAL A 14 -5.03 18.48 -5.93
CA VAL A 14 -4.55 17.10 -5.92
C VAL A 14 -3.80 16.90 -4.60
N GLY A 15 -4.41 16.20 -3.64
CA GLY A 15 -3.71 15.80 -2.41
C GLY A 15 -4.27 16.31 -1.08
N ARG A 16 -5.46 16.92 -1.04
CA ARG A 16 -6.12 17.34 0.23
C ARG A 16 -7.62 17.05 0.25
N CYS A 17 -8.19 16.95 1.46
CA CYS A 17 -9.61 16.75 1.68
C CYS A 17 -10.43 17.97 1.22
N ARG A 18 -11.44 17.75 0.36
CA ARG A 18 -12.30 18.82 -0.18
C ARG A 18 -13.02 19.63 0.90
N THR A 19 -13.47 18.99 1.98
CA THR A 19 -14.16 19.69 3.09
C THR A 19 -13.20 20.60 3.85
N GLN A 20 -11.95 20.19 4.06
CA GLN A 20 -10.96 21.04 4.73
C GLN A 20 -10.66 22.30 3.91
N LEU A 21 -10.55 22.15 2.59
CA LEU A 21 -10.38 23.28 1.68
C LEU A 21 -11.58 24.23 1.70
N LEU A 22 -12.79 23.68 1.76
CA LEU A 22 -14.02 24.47 1.83
C LEU A 22 -14.10 25.26 3.15
N LEU A 23 -13.80 24.61 4.27
CA LEU A 23 -13.76 25.27 5.59
C LEU A 23 -12.72 26.41 5.56
N GLU A 24 -11.52 26.14 5.05
CA GLU A 24 -10.45 27.15 5.00
C GLU A 24 -10.83 28.35 4.13
N TYR A 25 -11.54 28.12 3.03
CA TYR A 25 -12.08 29.19 2.19
C TYR A 25 -13.05 30.11 2.95
N PHE A 26 -13.82 29.58 3.91
CA PHE A 26 -14.69 30.36 4.79
C PHE A 26 -13.98 30.88 6.05
N GLY A 27 -12.67 30.66 6.18
CA GLY A 27 -11.86 31.08 7.34
C GLY A 27 -11.89 30.10 8.51
N GLU A 28 -12.41 28.89 8.32
CA GLU A 28 -12.45 27.82 9.31
C GLU A 28 -11.32 26.81 9.07
N ILE A 29 -10.56 26.45 10.10
CA ILE A 29 -9.48 25.46 9.98
C ILE A 29 -9.93 24.15 10.63
N SER A 30 -9.79 23.04 9.90
CA SER A 30 -10.04 21.69 10.42
C SER A 30 -8.98 20.71 9.93
N GLU A 31 -8.51 19.87 10.85
CA GLU A 31 -7.63 18.73 10.57
C GLU A 31 -8.42 17.44 10.30
N GLU A 32 -9.74 17.47 10.43
CA GLU A 32 -10.59 16.30 10.26
C GLU A 32 -10.78 15.93 8.78
N TYR A 33 -10.63 14.64 8.47
CA TYR A 33 -10.93 14.10 7.16
C TYR A 33 -12.44 13.81 7.04
N CYS A 34 -13.08 14.29 5.98
CA CYS A 34 -14.52 14.08 5.79
C CYS A 34 -14.91 12.64 5.46
N ARG A 35 -13.95 11.79 5.09
CA ARG A 35 -14.12 10.34 4.78
C ARG A 35 -15.04 10.01 3.59
N VAL A 36 -15.58 11.01 2.88
CA VAL A 36 -16.52 10.82 1.76
C VAL A 36 -16.05 11.41 0.42
N CYS A 37 -15.09 12.34 0.42
CA CYS A 37 -14.54 12.87 -0.83
C CYS A 37 -13.57 11.87 -1.50
N ASP A 38 -13.31 12.08 -2.80
CA ASP A 38 -12.39 11.31 -3.63
C ASP A 38 -11.00 11.15 -3.01
N PHE A 39 -10.40 12.23 -2.51
CA PHE A 39 -9.10 12.19 -1.83
C PHE A 39 -9.13 11.25 -0.60
N CYS A 40 -10.13 11.42 0.27
CA CYS A 40 -10.28 10.59 1.46
C CYS A 40 -10.52 9.12 1.12
N MET A 41 -11.30 8.85 0.06
CA MET A 41 -11.60 7.50 -0.41
C MET A 41 -10.37 6.84 -1.04
N ALA A 42 -9.61 7.57 -1.86
CA ALA A 42 -8.35 7.10 -2.43
C ALA A 42 -7.34 6.78 -1.33
N ARG A 43 -7.17 7.68 -0.34
CA ARG A 43 -6.31 7.44 0.83
C ARG A 43 -6.74 6.21 1.63
N LYS A 44 -8.04 6.04 1.87
CA LYS A 44 -8.59 4.86 2.55
C LYS A 44 -8.32 3.57 1.76
N LYS A 45 -8.42 3.60 0.43
CA LYS A 45 -8.10 2.46 -0.43
C LYS A 45 -6.61 2.13 -0.36
N ALA A 46 -5.73 3.12 -0.50
CA ALA A 46 -4.28 2.95 -0.41
C ALA A 46 -3.87 2.34 0.94
N LYS A 47 -4.39 2.86 2.06
CA LYS A 47 -4.12 2.30 3.39
C LYS A 47 -4.59 0.85 3.56
N ARG A 48 -5.73 0.49 2.95
CA ARG A 48 -6.20 -0.90 2.96
C ARG A 48 -5.28 -1.82 2.16
N GLN A 49 -4.81 -1.37 1.01
CA GLN A 49 -3.86 -2.10 0.18
C GLN A 49 -2.53 -2.32 0.92
N GLU A 50 -1.97 -1.26 1.49
CA GLU A 50 -0.73 -1.34 2.30
C GLU A 50 -0.86 -2.33 3.46
N ASN A 51 -1.98 -2.30 4.18
CA ASN A 51 -2.24 -3.26 5.25
C ASN A 51 -2.34 -4.69 4.72
N HIS A 52 -2.96 -4.90 3.56
CA HIS A 52 -3.07 -6.21 2.96
C HIS A 52 -1.70 -6.77 2.56
N GLU A 53 -0.88 -5.96 1.89
CA GLU A 53 0.49 -6.32 1.51
C GLU A 53 1.36 -6.62 2.73
N ARG A 54 1.23 -5.83 3.81
CA ARG A 54 1.93 -6.08 5.07
C ARG A 54 1.56 -7.44 5.66
N LEU A 55 0.26 -7.76 5.74
CA LEU A 55 -0.21 -9.03 6.29
C LEU A 55 0.26 -10.22 5.43
N LEU A 56 0.21 -10.12 4.10
CA LEU A 56 0.74 -11.14 3.21
C LEU A 56 2.25 -11.34 3.43
N TRP A 57 3.00 -10.25 3.58
CA TRP A 57 4.43 -10.33 3.85
C TRP A 57 4.75 -11.00 5.18
N GLU A 58 4.02 -10.67 6.24
CA GLU A 58 4.17 -11.31 7.56
C GLU A 58 3.96 -12.83 7.46
N GLN A 59 2.97 -13.28 6.69
CA GLN A 59 2.72 -14.72 6.45
C GLN A 59 3.84 -15.38 5.63
N VAL A 60 4.32 -14.73 4.57
CA VAL A 60 5.48 -15.21 3.80
C VAL A 60 6.71 -15.37 4.69
N MET A 61 6.98 -14.37 5.53
CA MET A 61 8.07 -14.41 6.51
C MET A 61 7.94 -15.59 7.47
N GLN A 62 6.73 -15.86 7.98
CA GLN A 62 6.49 -17.01 8.87
C GLN A 62 6.83 -18.33 8.18
N HIS A 63 6.41 -18.53 6.93
CA HIS A 63 6.75 -19.74 6.17
C HIS A 63 8.25 -19.88 5.91
N LEU A 64 8.91 -18.79 5.50
CA LEU A 64 10.34 -18.80 5.14
C LEU A 64 11.27 -18.79 6.36
N THR A 65 10.80 -18.35 7.53
CA THR A 65 11.55 -18.46 8.79
C THR A 65 11.69 -19.93 9.23
N LEU A 66 10.68 -20.76 8.95
CA LEU A 66 10.70 -22.18 9.30
C LEU A 66 11.56 -23.00 8.34
N LYS A 67 11.45 -22.74 7.04
CA LYS A 67 12.23 -23.43 6.00
C LYS A 67 12.25 -22.65 4.69
N ALA A 68 13.34 -22.83 3.94
CA ALA A 68 13.42 -22.34 2.58
C ALA A 68 12.45 -23.11 1.66
N LEU A 69 11.75 -22.37 0.80
CA LEU A 69 10.70 -22.92 -0.06
C LEU A 69 10.89 -22.46 -1.51
N HIS A 70 10.58 -23.33 -2.46
CA HIS A 70 10.41 -22.89 -3.84
C HIS A 70 9.23 -21.92 -3.97
N PRO A 71 9.30 -20.90 -4.84
CA PRO A 71 8.22 -19.91 -5.01
C PRO A 71 6.86 -20.55 -5.28
N LYS A 72 6.81 -21.60 -6.12
CA LYS A 72 5.57 -22.31 -6.43
C LYS A 72 4.95 -23.00 -5.21
N VAL A 73 5.78 -23.58 -4.35
CA VAL A 73 5.32 -24.24 -3.12
C VAL A 73 4.84 -23.22 -2.11
N LEU A 74 5.57 -22.11 -1.95
CA LEU A 74 5.18 -21.00 -1.08
C LEU A 74 3.83 -20.41 -1.52
N ILE A 75 3.67 -20.08 -2.79
CA ILE A 75 2.39 -19.53 -3.32
C ILE A 75 1.25 -20.54 -3.12
N GLY A 76 1.51 -21.84 -3.27
CA GLY A 76 0.53 -22.90 -3.03
C GLY A 76 0.06 -23.06 -1.58
N GLN A 77 0.68 -22.39 -0.61
CA GLN A 77 0.23 -22.38 0.80
C GLN A 77 -0.86 -21.34 1.07
N PHE A 78 -1.20 -20.50 0.09
CA PHE A 78 -2.18 -19.44 0.20
C PHE A 78 -3.41 -19.71 -0.68
N GLU A 79 -4.51 -19.01 -0.40
CA GLU A 79 -5.69 -19.07 -1.27
C GLU A 79 -5.34 -18.63 -2.70
N PRO A 80 -5.86 -19.29 -3.76
CA PRO A 80 -5.51 -19.00 -5.15
C PRO A 80 -5.72 -17.54 -5.57
N LYS A 81 -6.68 -16.84 -4.95
CA LYS A 81 -6.97 -15.43 -5.21
C LYS A 81 -5.78 -14.50 -4.90
N PHE A 82 -4.88 -14.90 -4.01
CA PHE A 82 -3.69 -14.11 -3.63
C PHE A 82 -2.46 -14.42 -4.46
N ALA A 83 -2.50 -15.40 -5.37
CA ALA A 83 -1.33 -15.79 -6.17
C ALA A 83 -0.71 -14.63 -6.98
N PRO A 84 -1.48 -13.74 -7.64
CA PRO A 84 -0.92 -12.58 -8.34
C PRO A 84 -0.21 -11.60 -7.40
N ASP A 85 -0.83 -11.31 -6.25
CA ASP A 85 -0.31 -10.37 -5.26
C ASP A 85 0.96 -10.93 -4.61
N LEU A 86 0.99 -12.23 -4.29
CA LEU A 86 2.18 -12.92 -3.77
C LEU A 86 3.32 -12.95 -4.77
N ALA A 87 3.04 -13.21 -6.06
CA ALA A 87 4.09 -13.21 -7.08
C ALA A 87 4.71 -11.82 -7.25
N THR A 88 3.89 -10.77 -7.19
CA THR A 88 4.35 -9.37 -7.22
C THR A 88 5.15 -9.04 -5.98
N LEU A 89 4.63 -9.37 -4.79
CA LEU A 89 5.29 -9.15 -3.51
C LEU A 89 6.65 -9.84 -3.45
N ILE A 90 6.74 -11.12 -3.81
CA ILE A 90 8.01 -11.87 -3.80
C ILE A 90 9.03 -11.21 -4.74
N ARG A 91 8.62 -10.81 -5.94
CA ARG A 91 9.49 -10.13 -6.90
C ARG A 91 10.03 -8.82 -6.33
N GLU A 92 9.16 -7.96 -5.82
CA GLU A 92 9.59 -6.69 -5.20
C GLU A 92 10.52 -6.89 -4.01
N ARG A 93 10.31 -7.95 -3.22
CA ARG A 93 11.15 -8.26 -2.06
C ARG A 93 12.50 -8.83 -2.46
N LEU A 94 12.58 -9.56 -3.58
CA LEU A 94 13.85 -9.96 -4.21
C LEU A 94 14.60 -8.72 -4.72
N ASP A 95 13.92 -7.82 -5.44
CA ASP A 95 14.52 -6.60 -6.00
C ASP A 95 15.05 -5.66 -4.92
N LYS A 96 14.35 -5.56 -3.78
CA LYS A 96 14.76 -4.79 -2.60
C LYS A 96 15.78 -5.53 -1.70
N GLY A 97 16.15 -6.77 -2.03
CA GLY A 97 17.12 -7.56 -1.30
C GLY A 97 16.64 -8.20 0.01
N TYR A 98 15.33 -8.20 0.30
CA TYR A 98 14.78 -8.88 1.49
C TYR A 98 14.73 -10.40 1.32
N LEU A 99 14.67 -10.88 0.08
CA LEU A 99 14.69 -12.30 -0.27
C LEU A 99 15.89 -12.59 -1.17
N HIS A 100 16.36 -13.82 -1.14
CA HIS A 100 17.30 -14.32 -2.16
C HIS A 100 16.99 -15.77 -2.53
N TYR A 101 17.44 -16.18 -3.71
CA TYR A 101 17.47 -17.58 -4.10
C TYR A 101 18.74 -18.25 -3.57
N ASP A 102 18.64 -19.52 -3.18
CA ASP A 102 19.79 -20.39 -3.01
C ASP A 102 20.16 -21.12 -4.31
N LYS A 103 21.20 -21.97 -4.26
CA LYS A 103 21.67 -22.76 -5.39
C LYS A 103 20.65 -23.78 -5.90
N GLU A 104 19.67 -24.15 -5.07
CA GLU A 104 18.60 -25.07 -5.43
C GLU A 104 17.37 -24.33 -5.98
N GLY A 105 17.35 -22.99 -5.94
CA GLY A 105 16.20 -22.19 -6.37
C GLY A 105 15.09 -22.07 -5.31
N LYS A 106 15.41 -22.25 -4.03
CA LYS A 106 14.51 -21.97 -2.90
C LYS A 106 14.72 -20.54 -2.42
N LEU A 107 13.63 -19.93 -1.94
CA LEU A 107 13.64 -18.60 -1.34
C LEU A 107 14.09 -18.67 0.12
N HIS A 108 14.98 -17.75 0.49
CA HIS A 108 15.43 -17.50 1.85
C HIS A 108 15.21 -16.04 2.22
N LEU A 109 14.98 -15.81 3.52
CA LEU A 109 15.00 -14.46 4.08
C LEU A 109 16.46 -13.99 4.20
N LEU A 110 16.76 -12.79 3.72
CA LEU A 110 18.04 -12.17 4.01
C LEU A 110 18.05 -11.80 5.50
N LYS A 111 18.86 -12.49 6.29
CA LYS A 111 19.15 -12.09 7.67
C LYS A 111 20.17 -10.95 7.61
N ASN A 112 19.76 -9.76 8.04
CA ASN A 112 20.71 -8.71 8.44
C ASN A 112 21.51 -9.18 9.66
#